data_AF-A0A150V774-F1
#
_entry.id   AF-A0A150V774-F1
#
_cell.length_a   1.000
_cell.length_b   1.000
_cell.length_c   1.000
_cell.angle_alpha   90.00
_cell.angle_beta   90.00
_cell.angle_gamma   90.00
#
_symmetry.space_group_name_H-M   'P 1'
#
loop_
_entity.id
_entity.type
_entity.pdbx_description
1 polymer ?
#
loop_
_entity_poly.entity_id
_entity_poly.type
_entity_poly.pdbx_seq_one_letter_code
_entity_poly.pdbx_strand_id
1 'polypeptide(L)'
;MLENDLYEKLRSTAIGSVMATSPKFPGSNEPDSIRFHSYLAPNFHMSWGHEFFVSEKPGLQGFVDSEQFLSHQSGIAKNLKMWSVAIKNTCVDMDT
;
A
#
# COMPACT_ATOMS: atom_id res chain seq x y z
N MET A 1 -13.73 -13.54 22.40
CA MET A 1 -14.51 -12.63 21.52
C MET A 1 -13.70 -11.39 21.15
N LEU A 2 -13.15 -10.64 22.12
CA LEU A 2 -12.34 -9.44 21.87
C LEU A 2 -11.07 -9.68 21.02
N GLU A 3 -10.32 -10.75 21.28
CA GLU A 3 -9.13 -11.09 20.48
C GLU A 3 -9.47 -11.41 19.02
N ASN A 4 -10.60 -12.08 18.79
CA ASN A 4 -11.07 -12.40 17.44
C ASN A 4 -11.49 -11.11 16.69
N ASP A 5 -12.12 -10.17 17.40
CA ASP A 5 -12.50 -8.87 16.82
C ASP A 5 -11.29 -8.00 16.49
N LEU A 6 -10.25 -8.01 17.34
CA LEU A 6 -9.02 -7.29 17.08
C LEU A 6 -8.25 -7.92 15.91
N TYR A 7 -8.11 -9.25 15.90
CA TYR A 7 -7.49 -9.99 14.82
C TYR A 7 -8.15 -9.66 13.47
N GLU A 8 -9.48 -9.77 13.37
CA GLU A 8 -10.18 -9.49 12.12
C GLU A 8 -10.10 -8.01 11.72
N LYS A 9 -10.07 -7.07 12.67
CA LYS A 9 -9.83 -5.66 12.36
C LYS A 9 -8.44 -5.44 11.78
N LEU A 10 -7.38 -5.90 12.44
CA LEU A 10 -6.00 -5.76 11.95
C LEU A 10 -5.84 -6.41 10.58
N ARG A 11 -6.35 -7.64 10.43
CA ARG A 11 -6.33 -8.39 9.18
C ARG A 11 -7.06 -7.66 8.06
N SER A 12 -8.31 -7.24 8.29
CA SER A 12 -9.12 -6.58 7.27
C SER A 12 -8.60 -5.20 6.89
N THR A 13 -8.07 -4.44 7.86
CA THR A 13 -7.41 -3.15 7.60
C THR A 13 -6.14 -3.34 6.76
N ALA A 14 -5.29 -4.31 7.09
CA ALA A 14 -4.07 -4.59 6.33
C ALA A 14 -4.38 -5.06 4.89
N ILE A 15 -5.36 -5.94 4.73
CA ILE A 15 -5.83 -6.37 3.40
C ILE A 15 -6.41 -5.18 2.64
N GLY A 16 -7.25 -4.37 3.29
CA GLY A 16 -7.90 -3.22 2.69
C GLY A 16 -6.91 -2.18 2.18
N SER A 17 -5.89 -1.84 2.98
CA SER A 17 -4.88 -0.84 2.63
C SER A 17 -4.03 -1.29 1.44
N VAL A 18 -3.61 -2.55 1.40
CA VAL A 18 -2.87 -3.12 0.25
C VAL A 18 -3.75 -3.17 -0.99
N MET A 19 -5.00 -3.62 -0.86
CA MET A 19 -5.90 -3.69 -2.02
C MET A 19 -6.32 -2.31 -2.53
N ALA A 20 -6.25 -1.26 -1.69
CA ALA A 20 -6.48 0.12 -2.11
C ALA A 20 -5.41 0.67 -3.05
N THR A 21 -4.24 0.02 -3.16
CA THR A 21 -3.24 0.38 -4.17
C THR A 21 -3.59 -0.19 -5.55
N SER A 22 -4.55 -1.10 -5.67
CA SER A 22 -4.99 -1.64 -6.97
C SER A 22 -5.56 -0.54 -7.89
N PRO A 23 -5.59 -0.74 -9.21
CA PRO A 23 -6.27 0.19 -10.10
C PRO A 23 -7.75 0.33 -9.74
N LYS A 24 -8.27 1.55 -9.93
CA LYS A 24 -9.65 1.94 -9.62
C LYS A 24 -10.68 1.08 -10.36
N PHE A 25 -10.36 0.70 -11.60
CA PHE A 25 -11.22 -0.12 -12.43
C PHE A 25 -10.44 -1.34 -12.93
N PRO A 26 -11.08 -2.53 -13.02
CA PRO A 26 -10.47 -3.68 -13.67
C PRO A 26 -10.02 -3.35 -15.09
N GLY A 27 -8.75 -3.61 -15.39
CA GLY A 27 -8.17 -3.32 -16.71
C GLY A 27 -7.73 -1.87 -16.94
N SER A 28 -7.85 -0.99 -15.94
CA SER A 28 -7.26 0.35 -15.98
C SER A 28 -5.89 0.39 -15.28
N ASN A 29 -5.15 1.48 -15.52
CA ASN A 29 -3.95 1.85 -14.77
C ASN A 29 -4.19 3.08 -13.89
N GLU A 30 -5.45 3.48 -13.71
CA GLU A 30 -5.81 4.65 -12.91
C GLU A 30 -5.74 4.29 -11.43
N PRO A 31 -4.97 5.01 -10.60
CA PRO A 31 -4.99 4.85 -9.16
C PRO A 31 -6.33 5.28 -8.55
N ASP A 32 -6.70 4.69 -7.41
CA ASP A 32 -7.86 5.10 -6.61
C ASP A 32 -7.39 5.85 -5.35
N SER A 33 -7.04 7.14 -5.52
CA SER A 33 -6.51 7.97 -4.43
C SER A 33 -7.48 8.12 -3.26
N ILE A 34 -8.79 8.18 -3.55
CA ILE A 34 -9.84 8.30 -2.52
C ILE A 34 -9.84 7.05 -1.64
N ARG A 35 -9.85 5.87 -2.27
CA ARG A 35 -9.82 4.61 -1.53
C ARG A 35 -8.51 4.46 -0.77
N PHE A 36 -7.36 4.80 -1.37
CA PHE A 36 -6.07 4.73 -0.70
C PHE A 36 -6.06 5.58 0.58
N HIS A 37 -6.42 6.86 0.48
CA HIS A 37 -6.44 7.78 1.62
C HIS A 37 -7.41 7.36 2.73
N SER A 38 -8.51 6.67 2.41
CA SER A 38 -9.45 6.18 3.43
C SER A 38 -8.87 5.14 4.40
N TYR A 39 -7.74 4.51 4.05
CA TYR A 39 -7.04 3.54 4.90
C TYR A 39 -5.85 4.13 5.66
N LEU A 40 -5.56 5.41 5.52
CA LEU A 40 -4.37 6.03 6.11
C LEU A 40 -4.68 6.80 7.39
N ALA A 41 -3.73 6.74 8.32
CA ALA A 41 -3.71 7.65 9.46
C ALA A 41 -3.33 9.08 9.02
N PRO A 42 -3.75 10.14 9.74
CA PRO A 42 -3.41 11.52 9.38
C PRO A 42 -1.91 11.82 9.29
N ASN A 43 -1.08 11.07 10.02
CA ASN A 43 0.37 11.18 10.05
C ASN A 43 1.06 9.99 9.37
N PHE A 44 0.39 9.35 8.41
CA PHE A 44 0.92 8.21 7.68
C PHE A 44 2.23 8.58 6.95
N HIS A 45 3.22 7.72 7.12
CA HIS A 45 4.47 7.73 6.36
C HIS A 45 4.84 6.28 6.04
N MET A 46 5.47 6.06 4.89
CA MET A 46 5.97 4.74 4.52
C MET A 46 7.36 4.83 3.88
N SER A 47 8.11 3.73 3.88
CA SER A 47 9.36 3.62 3.11
C SER A 47 9.16 2.64 1.96
N TRP A 48 10.02 2.70 0.95
CA TRP A 48 10.03 1.75 -0.17
C TRP A 48 10.60 0.37 0.21
N GLY A 49 10.95 0.16 1.47
CA GLY A 49 11.57 -1.07 1.96
C GLY A 49 13.10 -1.04 1.91
N HIS A 50 13.71 -2.00 2.60
CA HIS A 50 15.16 -2.03 2.84
C HIS A 50 16.01 -2.02 1.56
N GLU A 51 15.61 -2.77 0.53
CA GLU A 51 16.36 -2.84 -0.75
C GLU A 51 16.45 -1.49 -1.44
N PHE A 52 15.37 -0.69 -1.38
CA PHE A 52 15.34 0.65 -1.93
C PHE A 52 15.96 1.70 -0.99
N PHE A 53 15.99 1.41 0.31
CA PHE A 53 16.69 2.23 1.29
C PHE A 53 18.22 2.20 1.11
N VAL A 54 18.78 1.08 0.66
CA VAL A 54 20.23 0.94 0.39
C VAL A 54 20.61 1.12 -1.08
N SER A 55 19.64 1.19 -1.99
CA SER A 55 19.90 1.39 -3.42
C SER A 55 20.34 2.82 -3.71
N GLU A 56 21.40 2.99 -4.50
CA GLU A 56 21.85 4.29 -4.99
C GLU A 56 21.07 4.73 -6.25
N LYS A 57 20.44 3.80 -6.99
CA LYS A 57 19.67 4.08 -8.21
C LYS A 57 18.54 3.05 -8.45
N PRO A 58 17.26 3.46 -8.55
CA PRO A 58 16.76 4.80 -8.25
C PRO A 58 16.84 5.10 -6.75
N GLY A 59 17.17 6.34 -6.40
CA GLY A 59 17.22 6.80 -5.01
C GLY A 59 15.82 6.90 -4.41
N LEU A 60 15.32 5.78 -3.90
CA LEU A 60 14.03 5.65 -3.21
C LEU A 60 14.25 5.56 -1.69
N GLN A 61 15.29 6.25 -1.21
CA GLN A 61 15.69 6.27 0.19
C GLN A 61 14.80 7.21 1.00
N GLY A 62 14.52 6.85 2.25
CA GLY A 62 13.76 7.66 3.18
C GLY A 62 12.26 7.33 3.27
N PHE A 63 11.55 8.20 3.97
CA PHE A 63 10.10 8.12 4.13
C PHE A 63 9.40 8.99 3.09
N VAL A 64 8.26 8.51 2.63
CA VAL A 64 7.35 9.23 1.75
C VAL A 64 5.97 9.33 2.37
N ASP A 65 5.30 10.44 2.07
CA ASP A 65 3.88 10.62 2.38
C ASP A 65 2.99 9.92 1.32
N SER A 66 1.67 9.99 1.52
CA SER A 66 0.70 9.35 0.64
C SER A 66 0.70 9.93 -0.78
N GLU A 67 0.92 11.23 -0.92
CA GLU A 67 0.91 11.92 -2.22
C GLU A 67 2.15 11.55 -3.04
N GLN A 68 3.31 11.52 -2.39
CA GLN A 68 4.57 11.07 -2.98
C GLN A 68 4.47 9.60 -3.43
N PHE A 69 3.88 8.73 -2.59
CA PHE A 69 3.65 7.34 -2.94
C PHE A 69 2.73 7.20 -4.17
N LEU A 70 1.57 7.87 -4.17
CA LEU A 70 0.62 7.84 -5.28
C LEU A 70 1.20 8.42 -6.58
N SER A 71 1.98 9.49 -6.48
CA SER A 71 2.67 10.09 -7.62
C SER A 71 3.66 9.11 -8.26
N HIS A 72 4.46 8.42 -7.43
CA HIS A 72 5.37 7.39 -7.91
C HIS A 72 4.64 6.20 -8.54
N GLN A 73 3.61 5.68 -7.87
CA GLN A 73 2.75 4.61 -8.37
C GLN A 73 2.13 4.99 -9.73
N SER A 74 1.60 6.21 -9.86
CA SER A 74 1.03 6.74 -11.11
C SER A 74 2.08 6.82 -12.23
N GLY A 75 3.31 7.20 -11.89
CA GLY A 75 4.43 7.23 -12.83
C GLY A 75 4.76 5.84 -13.38
N ILE A 76 4.78 4.82 -12.52
CA ILE A 76 5.01 3.42 -12.93
C ILE A 76 3.83 2.90 -13.75
N ALA A 77 2.60 3.11 -13.26
CA ALA A 77 1.39 2.51 -13.84
C ALA A 77 1.17 2.90 -15.31
N LYS A 78 1.58 4.11 -15.72
CA LYS A 78 1.52 4.56 -17.13
C LYS A 78 2.34 3.70 -18.10
N ASN A 79 3.37 3.02 -17.61
CA ASN A 79 4.26 2.18 -18.41
C ASN A 79 3.87 0.69 -18.38
N LEU A 80 2.84 0.33 -17.62
CA LEU A 80 2.33 -1.04 -17.54
C LEU A 80 1.21 -1.24 -18.56
N LYS A 81 1.13 -2.42 -19.18
CA LYS A 81 -0.03 -2.78 -20.00
C LYS A 81 -1.30 -2.90 -19.17
N MET A 82 -1.15 -3.50 -17.99
CA MET A 82 -2.14 -3.65 -16.93
C MET A 82 -1.41 -4.04 -15.66
N TRP A 83 -2.03 -3.84 -14.50
CA TRP A 83 -1.47 -4.27 -13.24
C TRP A 83 -2.55 -4.71 -12.26
N SER A 84 -2.18 -5.62 -11.36
CA SER A 84 -3.04 -6.13 -10.31
C SER A 84 -2.23 -6.48 -9.09
N VAL A 85 -2.88 -6.40 -7.93
CA VAL A 85 -2.30 -6.78 -6.64
C VAL A 85 -3.02 -8.03 -6.16
N ALA A 86 -2.24 -9.00 -5.67
CA ALA A 86 -2.76 -10.22 -5.08
C ALA A 86 -2.02 -10.51 -3.77
N ILE A 87 -2.78 -10.63 -2.70
CA ILE A 87 -2.24 -11.00 -1.39
C ILE A 87 -1.99 -12.51 -1.38
N LYS A 88 -0.73 -12.91 -1.14
CA LYS A 88 -0.35 -14.32 -1.08
C LYS A 88 -0.59 -14.92 0.30
N ASN A 89 -0.12 -14.22 1.33
CA ASN A 89 -0.20 -14.63 2.73
C ASN A 89 -0.45 -13.40 3.60
N THR A 90 -0.98 -13.61 4.80
CA THR A 90 -1.16 -12.57 5.81
C THR A 90 -0.64 -13.09 7.15
N CYS A 91 0.12 -12.26 7.85
CA CYS A 91 0.56 -12.50 9.22
C CYS A 91 0.01 -11.36 10.08
N VAL A 92 -0.59 -11.69 11.22
CA VAL A 92 -1.12 -10.71 12.17
C VAL A 92 -0.39 -10.95 13.47
N ASP A 93 0.40 -9.96 13.86
CA ASP A 93 1.01 -9.94 15.18
C ASP A 93 -0.05 -9.47 16.19
N MET A 94 -0.30 -10.31 17.19
CA MET A 94 -1.28 -10.08 18.24
C MET A 94 -0.61 -9.83 19.60
N ASP A 95 0.73 -9.87 19.65
CA ASP A 95 1.47 -9.65 20.89
C ASP A 95 1.47 -8.14 21.19
N THR A 96 0.61 -7.74 22.13
CA THR A 96 0.57 -6.37 22.70
C THR A 96 1.51 -6.20 23.88
#